data_AF-A0A9Q1H8T0-F1
#
_entry.id   AF-A0A9Q1H8T0-F1
#
_cell.length_a   1.000
_cell.length_b   1.000
_cell.length_c   1.000
_cell.angle_alpha   90.00
_cell.angle_beta   90.00
_cell.angle_gamma   90.00
#
_symmetry.space_group_name_H-M   'P 1'
#
loop_
_entity.id
_entity.type
_entity.pdbx_description
1 polymer ?
#
loop_
_entity_poly.entity_id
_entity_poly.type
_entity_poly.pdbx_seq_one_letter_code
_entity_poly.pdbx_strand_id
1 'polypeptide(L)'
;MEDYTSEISSSDEGEESDTMERESLRMAASRCHQTNGDEGGRKALRMMSRSNGDVSNYGLLHNTTRRTKKLSFTIRLVMTTALIYFHRILTAERRCFHCQIDRIKKKMQKRRQNSEEAFKEALRNSAFDNTNQGYETTDKEILSLSKGDLHLSTDVDCAVCNSYWWNYYGEVQKYADKDLGLNIATSYGRSVMSITVTAASILVVVYDLVYYVRSLWGKQHQIIHALSYGTFMVKLLLFPTMSIISKIRSWTQTRSPGLYWSTALNARYIVKRLQFLDIPNRGIPAKCVLFSIYACCLFMMVYRGWIYWTLCHSFSFHSGISVFCGGFIMLMWGNFQYLMYVVRVSFQRQVVLVRKCIEKHQHDLDFCRRVLGSAKQDFNCFRKLAAVYMIVFVPTTIWSITTSITTDYYMARDNHSHFPKLRFLRNHIAILIWVENFVFLFVSIWAIGGVNAEYIWKNFHLRLVTMSRNQKHSGRFWHKIMKHMKNIEDDYHGIDFAIVFAVITFFMALELGDIQVTTFVIQEPFCVNLTDLESF
;
A
#
# COMPACT_ATOMS: atom_id res chain seq x y z
N MET A 1 10.06 -26.53 55.97
CA MET A 1 10.88 -27.66 55.54
C MET A 1 11.81 -27.09 54.47
N GLU A 2 13.04 -26.77 54.89
CA GLU A 2 14.29 -26.59 54.12
C GLU A 2 14.25 -25.61 52.93
N ASP A 3 14.73 -24.36 53.03
CA ASP A 3 16.13 -23.89 53.17
C ASP A 3 17.13 -24.62 52.25
N TYR A 4 17.62 -23.94 51.21
CA TYR A 4 19.00 -24.07 50.72
C TYR A 4 19.41 -22.85 49.87
N THR A 5 20.35 -22.09 50.42
CA THR A 5 21.22 -21.09 49.81
C THR A 5 22.50 -21.75 49.25
N SER A 6 23.05 -21.22 48.16
CA SER A 6 24.49 -21.19 47.78
C SER A 6 24.59 -20.43 46.44
N GLU A 7 25.21 -19.25 46.32
CA GLU A 7 26.65 -18.92 46.35
C GLU A 7 27.53 -19.82 45.48
N ILE A 8 27.89 -19.32 44.28
CA ILE A 8 29.19 -19.55 43.63
C ILE A 8 29.69 -18.25 43.00
N SER A 9 30.97 -18.01 43.23
CA SER A 9 31.84 -16.87 42.99
C SER A 9 32.48 -16.80 41.60
N SER A 10 32.75 -15.56 41.17
CA SER A 10 33.93 -15.04 40.44
C SER A 10 34.61 -15.85 39.32
N SER A 11 34.74 -15.23 38.15
CA SER A 11 35.94 -15.34 37.30
C SER A 11 36.18 -14.01 36.56
N ASP A 12 37.26 -13.34 36.95
CA ASP A 12 37.90 -12.20 36.29
C ASP A 12 38.65 -12.69 35.03
N GLU A 13 38.15 -12.40 33.83
CA GLU A 13 38.90 -12.57 32.56
C GLU A 13 38.46 -11.55 31.49
N GLY A 14 38.39 -10.26 31.84
CA GLY A 14 37.91 -9.20 30.93
C GLY A 14 38.89 -8.08 30.57
N GLU A 15 39.97 -7.89 31.31
CA GLU A 15 40.79 -6.66 31.22
C GLU A 15 42.05 -6.75 30.35
N GLU A 16 42.38 -7.91 29.78
CA GLU A 16 43.63 -8.11 29.02
C GLU A 16 43.49 -7.97 27.49
N SER A 17 42.26 -7.88 26.96
CA SER A 17 42.01 -7.68 25.52
C SER A 17 42.06 -6.20 25.09
N ASP A 18 41.83 -5.26 26.01
CA ASP A 18 41.72 -3.81 25.71
C ASP A 18 43.08 -3.08 25.71
N THR A 19 44.10 -3.68 26.31
CA THR A 19 45.48 -3.15 26.33
C THR A 19 46.24 -3.47 25.04
N MET A 20 46.01 -4.64 24.44
CA MET A 20 46.65 -5.04 23.18
C MET A 20 46.11 -4.25 21.96
N GLU A 21 44.83 -3.88 21.96
CA GLU A 21 44.24 -3.07 20.89
C GLU A 21 44.71 -1.60 20.96
N ARG A 22 44.93 -1.05 22.17
CA ARG A 22 45.46 0.31 22.37
C ARG A 22 46.93 0.47 21.96
N GLU A 23 47.75 -0.56 22.07
CA GLU A 23 49.12 -0.53 21.54
C GLU A 23 49.18 -0.65 20.02
N SER A 24 48.28 -1.43 19.41
CA SER A 24 48.16 -1.51 17.95
C SER A 24 47.77 -0.17 17.30
N LEU A 25 46.89 0.60 17.95
CA LEU A 25 46.46 1.92 17.51
C LEU A 25 47.53 3.00 17.72
N ARG A 26 48.39 2.86 18.75
CA ARG A 26 49.54 3.76 18.95
C ARG A 26 50.65 3.52 17.94
N MET A 27 50.89 2.28 17.51
CA MET A 27 51.85 1.98 16.44
C MET A 27 51.35 2.39 15.04
N ALA A 28 50.04 2.40 14.81
CA ALA A 28 49.46 2.93 13.56
C ALA A 28 49.53 4.47 13.49
N ALA A 29 49.40 5.16 14.62
CA ALA A 29 49.49 6.62 14.68
C ALA A 29 50.92 7.16 14.51
N SER A 30 51.96 6.42 14.93
CA SER A 30 53.36 6.87 14.74
C SER A 30 53.87 6.69 13.31
N ARG A 31 53.24 5.82 12.51
CA ARG A 31 53.57 5.60 11.09
C ARG A 31 53.04 6.68 10.13
N CYS A 32 52.13 7.55 10.58
CA CYS A 32 51.60 8.65 9.75
C CYS A 32 52.38 9.97 9.88
N HIS A 33 53.41 10.05 10.72
CA HIS A 33 54.14 11.31 10.98
C HIS A 33 55.54 11.41 10.35
N GLN A 34 55.92 10.49 9.47
CA GLN A 34 57.17 10.55 8.70
C GLN A 34 56.93 10.41 7.19
N THR A 35 56.24 11.38 6.60
CA THR A 35 56.43 11.76 5.19
C THR A 35 56.18 13.26 5.06
N ASN A 36 57.22 14.04 5.38
CA ASN A 36 57.34 15.43 4.94
C ASN A 36 57.64 15.44 3.43
N GLY A 37 57.16 16.48 2.74
CA GLY A 37 57.67 16.82 1.42
C GLY A 37 56.82 17.86 0.71
N ASP A 38 57.03 19.12 1.07
CA ASP A 38 56.90 20.35 0.28
C ASP A 38 56.18 20.30 -1.08
N GLU A 39 55.09 21.09 -1.16
CA GLU A 39 54.60 21.88 -2.31
C GLU A 39 53.07 21.88 -2.38
N GLY A 40 52.42 22.80 -1.66
CA GLY A 40 50.97 22.98 -1.78
C GLY A 40 50.37 24.17 -1.02
N GLY A 41 51.10 24.69 -0.03
CA GLY A 41 50.62 25.71 0.89
C GLY A 41 50.35 27.11 0.32
N ARG A 42 50.72 27.42 -0.93
CA ARG A 42 50.52 28.76 -1.54
C ARG A 42 49.40 28.84 -2.60
N LYS A 43 48.74 27.73 -2.96
CA LYS A 43 47.56 27.73 -3.83
C LYS A 43 46.21 27.73 -3.08
N ALA A 44 46.19 27.31 -1.82
CA ALA A 44 44.96 27.24 -1.02
C ALA A 44 44.48 28.62 -0.47
N LEU A 45 45.40 29.57 -0.26
CA LEU A 45 45.09 30.90 0.31
C LEU A 45 44.66 31.95 -0.73
N ARG A 46 44.70 31.65 -2.04
CA ARG A 46 44.08 32.49 -3.09
C ARG A 46 42.72 32.01 -3.59
N MET A 47 42.26 30.82 -3.17
CA MET A 47 40.90 30.33 -3.48
C MET A 47 39.86 30.66 -2.40
N MET A 48 40.26 31.10 -1.21
CA MET A 48 39.33 31.43 -0.12
C MET A 48 38.89 32.91 -0.06
N SER A 49 39.38 33.78 -0.95
CA SER A 49 38.99 35.21 -0.98
C SER A 49 37.92 35.56 -2.03
N ARG A 50 37.28 34.55 -2.66
CA ARG A 50 36.26 34.76 -3.73
C ARG A 50 34.94 34.01 -3.48
N SER A 51 34.61 33.76 -2.22
CA SER A 51 33.39 33.03 -1.80
C SER A 51 32.46 33.84 -0.88
N ASN A 52 32.61 35.16 -0.81
CA ASN A 52 31.68 36.03 -0.09
C ASN A 52 31.02 36.98 -1.10
N GLY A 53 29.88 36.54 -1.62
CA GLY A 53 29.03 37.32 -2.51
C GLY A 53 28.47 36.49 -3.65
N ASP A 54 27.55 35.57 -3.35
CA ASP A 54 26.56 35.06 -4.32
C ASP A 54 25.41 34.37 -3.57
N VAL A 55 24.67 35.19 -2.82
CA VAL A 55 23.27 34.90 -2.46
C VAL A 55 22.42 35.37 -3.64
N SER A 56 22.45 34.63 -4.76
CA SER A 56 21.50 34.74 -5.89
C SER A 56 22.01 33.90 -7.07
N ASN A 57 21.75 32.60 -7.09
CA ASN A 57 21.74 31.81 -8.32
C ASN A 57 20.92 30.51 -8.13
N TYR A 58 19.62 30.68 -7.88
CA TYR A 58 18.62 29.66 -8.23
C TYR A 58 18.09 30.00 -9.62
N GLY A 59 18.89 29.69 -10.63
CA GLY A 59 18.56 29.88 -12.04
C GLY A 59 19.52 29.09 -12.90
N LEU A 60 18.97 28.30 -13.82
CA LEU A 60 19.65 27.50 -14.86
C LEU A 60 20.47 26.29 -14.40
N LEU A 61 19.84 25.11 -14.46
CA LEU A 61 20.34 24.02 -15.32
C LEU A 61 19.24 22.98 -15.59
N HIS A 62 18.33 23.31 -16.51
CA HIS A 62 18.00 22.56 -17.72
C HIS A 62 16.64 23.02 -18.25
N ASN A 63 16.70 23.74 -19.36
CA ASN A 63 15.57 23.93 -20.26
C ASN A 63 15.36 22.60 -21.03
N THR A 64 15.06 21.51 -20.33
CA THR A 64 14.50 20.32 -20.98
C THR A 64 13.10 20.71 -21.41
N THR A 65 12.92 20.86 -22.72
CA THR A 65 11.63 20.87 -23.41
C THR A 65 10.60 20.10 -22.59
N ARG A 66 9.56 20.78 -22.09
CA ARG A 66 8.39 20.19 -21.42
C ARG A 66 7.69 19.24 -22.39
N ARG A 67 8.25 18.05 -22.62
CA ARG A 67 7.45 16.91 -23.07
C ARG A 67 6.51 16.64 -21.91
N THR A 68 5.25 16.98 -22.08
CA THR A 68 4.18 16.58 -21.16
C THR A 68 4.21 15.05 -21.11
N LYS A 69 4.85 14.53 -20.06
CA LYS A 69 5.03 13.10 -19.86
C LYS A 69 3.66 12.53 -19.48
N LYS A 70 2.88 12.16 -20.50
CA LYS A 70 1.56 11.52 -20.33
C LYS A 70 1.71 10.29 -19.46
N LEU A 71 0.77 10.09 -18.54
CA LEU A 71 0.73 8.86 -17.74
C LEU A 71 0.68 7.64 -18.67
N SER A 72 1.53 6.64 -18.40
CA SER A 72 1.57 5.39 -19.17
C SER A 72 0.16 4.80 -19.30
N PHE A 73 -0.21 4.40 -20.52
CA PHE A 73 -1.51 3.80 -20.80
C PHE A 73 -1.78 2.59 -19.88
N THR A 74 -0.77 1.78 -19.61
CA THR A 74 -0.88 0.61 -18.75
C THR A 74 -1.27 0.97 -17.31
N ILE A 75 -0.72 2.05 -16.73
CA ILE A 75 -1.08 2.45 -15.36
C ILE A 75 -2.52 2.95 -15.32
N ARG A 76 -2.96 3.66 -16.37
CA ARG A 76 -4.37 4.05 -16.51
C ARG A 76 -5.27 2.82 -16.59
N LEU A 77 -4.89 1.83 -17.40
CA LEU A 77 -5.63 0.57 -17.51
C LEU A 77 -5.73 -0.13 -16.16
N VAL A 78 -4.61 -0.30 -15.44
CA VAL A 78 -4.57 -0.91 -14.09
C VAL A 78 -5.48 -0.17 -13.10
N MET A 79 -5.42 1.17 -13.06
CA MET A 79 -6.28 1.95 -12.16
C MET A 79 -7.76 1.82 -12.53
N THR A 80 -8.07 1.74 -13.82
CA THR A 80 -9.45 1.55 -14.30
C THR A 80 -9.95 0.13 -14.02
N THR A 81 -9.15 -0.91 -14.26
CA THR A 81 -9.55 -2.30 -13.97
C THR A 81 -9.63 -2.57 -12.47
N ALA A 82 -8.80 -1.93 -11.65
CA ALA A 82 -8.95 -1.95 -10.19
C ALA A 82 -10.14 -1.11 -9.69
N LEU A 83 -10.90 -0.43 -10.56
CA LEU A 83 -12.01 0.44 -10.19
C LEU A 83 -11.64 1.49 -9.13
N ILE A 84 -10.44 2.07 -9.27
CA ILE A 84 -10.01 3.18 -8.42
C ILE A 84 -10.96 4.37 -8.62
N TYR A 85 -11.29 5.04 -7.53
CA TYR A 85 -12.21 6.19 -7.55
C TYR A 85 -11.53 7.43 -8.15
N PHE A 86 -12.12 7.96 -9.22
CA PHE A 86 -11.70 9.21 -9.84
C PHE A 86 -12.51 10.38 -9.28
N HIS A 87 -11.80 11.38 -8.77
CA HIS A 87 -12.38 12.68 -8.43
C HIS A 87 -12.56 13.54 -9.67
N ARG A 88 -13.41 14.56 -9.59
CA ARG A 88 -13.62 15.55 -10.65
C ARG A 88 -12.32 16.26 -11.04
N ILE A 89 -11.55 16.67 -10.02
CA ILE A 89 -10.20 17.23 -10.13
C ILE A 89 -9.23 16.25 -9.45
N LEU A 90 -8.15 15.83 -10.10
CA LEU A 90 -7.15 14.93 -9.47
C LEU A 90 -5.97 15.71 -8.91
N THR A 91 -5.62 16.83 -9.55
CA THR A 91 -4.51 17.67 -9.12
C THR A 91 -5.04 18.92 -8.42
N ALA A 92 -5.16 18.85 -7.09
CA ALA A 92 -5.41 20.02 -6.26
C ALA A 92 -4.08 20.64 -5.79
N GLU A 93 -4.09 21.95 -5.56
CA GLU A 93 -2.92 22.66 -5.04
C GLU A 93 -2.60 22.19 -3.61
N ARG A 94 -1.39 21.65 -3.41
CA ARG A 94 -0.92 21.17 -2.11
C ARG A 94 -0.21 22.29 -1.37
N ARG A 95 -0.73 22.70 -0.22
CA ARG A 95 -0.17 23.79 0.59
C ARG A 95 0.25 23.27 1.95
N CYS A 96 1.35 23.78 2.49
CA CYS A 96 1.72 23.50 3.88
C CYS A 96 0.78 24.26 4.83
N PHE A 97 0.70 23.81 6.08
CA PHE A 97 -0.17 24.41 7.11
C PHE A 97 0.00 25.94 7.21
N HIS A 98 1.24 26.42 7.14
CA HIS A 98 1.54 27.85 7.18
C HIS A 98 0.96 28.61 5.99
N CYS A 99 1.24 28.16 4.76
CA CYS A 99 0.68 28.77 3.55
C CYS A 99 -0.85 28.67 3.48
N GLN A 100 -1.44 27.67 4.14
CA GLN A 100 -2.89 27.56 4.27
C GLN A 100 -3.44 28.60 5.25
N ILE A 101 -2.83 28.75 6.43
CA ILE A 101 -3.17 29.82 7.39
C ILE A 101 -3.07 31.17 6.72
N ASP A 102 -1.97 31.46 6.02
CA ASP A 102 -1.76 32.74 5.36
C ASP A 102 -2.82 33.01 4.30
N ARG A 103 -3.23 31.98 3.56
CA ARG A 103 -4.34 32.09 2.60
C ARG A 103 -5.65 32.42 3.30
N ILE A 104 -5.95 31.74 4.41
CA ILE A 104 -7.18 31.98 5.19
C ILE A 104 -7.18 33.40 5.74
N LYS A 105 -6.06 33.86 6.32
CA LYS A 105 -5.88 35.23 6.79
C LYS A 105 -6.10 36.25 5.66
N LYS A 106 -5.47 36.05 4.50
CA LYS A 106 -5.67 36.90 3.31
C LYS A 106 -7.12 36.91 2.83
N LYS A 107 -7.80 35.74 2.81
CA LYS A 107 -9.23 35.64 2.46
C LYS A 107 -10.10 36.43 3.44
N MET A 108 -9.82 36.34 4.73
CA MET A 108 -10.56 37.05 5.78
C MET A 108 -10.38 38.55 5.72
N GLN A 109 -9.13 38.99 5.52
CA GLN A 109 -8.82 40.40 5.31
C GLN A 109 -9.57 40.96 4.11
N LYS A 110 -9.65 40.21 2.99
CA LYS A 110 -10.45 40.59 1.81
C LYS A 110 -11.96 40.65 2.11
N ARG A 111 -12.47 39.80 3.00
CA ARG A 111 -13.88 39.79 3.43
C ARG A 111 -14.20 40.82 4.53
N ARG A 112 -13.22 41.61 4.99
CA ARG A 112 -13.34 42.51 6.15
C ARG A 112 -13.88 41.83 7.41
N GLN A 113 -13.66 40.52 7.53
CA GLN A 113 -14.03 39.73 8.71
C GLN A 113 -12.79 39.57 9.58
N ASN A 114 -12.69 40.36 10.64
CA ASN A 114 -11.55 40.34 11.57
C ASN A 114 -11.85 39.59 12.89
N SER A 115 -12.97 38.86 12.98
CA SER A 115 -13.31 38.10 14.18
C SER A 115 -12.42 36.86 14.32
N GLU A 116 -11.86 36.66 15.51
CA GLU A 116 -11.07 35.47 15.86
C GLU A 116 -11.91 34.18 15.79
N GLU A 117 -13.20 34.28 16.11
CA GLU A 117 -14.15 33.17 15.98
C GLU A 117 -14.38 32.80 14.52
N ALA A 118 -14.52 33.79 13.64
CA ALA A 118 -14.60 33.57 12.21
C ALA A 118 -13.32 32.90 11.71
N PHE A 119 -12.13 33.31 12.19
CA PHE A 119 -10.85 32.65 11.88
C PHE A 119 -10.80 31.20 12.36
N LYS A 120 -11.17 30.93 13.62
CA LYS A 120 -11.22 29.56 14.17
C LYS A 120 -12.24 28.70 13.42
N GLU A 121 -13.40 29.25 13.09
CA GLU A 121 -14.44 28.58 12.32
C GLU A 121 -13.97 28.31 10.89
N ALA A 122 -13.37 29.28 10.19
CA ALA A 122 -12.80 29.04 8.88
C ALA A 122 -11.62 28.10 8.93
N LEU A 123 -10.82 28.07 9.99
CA LEU A 123 -9.76 27.08 10.16
C LEU A 123 -10.36 25.67 10.35
N ARG A 124 -11.41 25.55 11.17
CA ARG A 124 -12.17 24.31 11.41
C ARG A 124 -12.89 23.83 10.14
N ASN A 125 -13.44 24.76 9.36
CA ASN A 125 -14.18 24.53 8.11
C ASN A 125 -13.26 24.36 6.89
N SER A 126 -12.07 24.97 6.88
CA SER A 126 -11.09 24.89 5.79
C SER A 126 -10.47 23.51 5.61
N ALA A 127 -10.93 22.52 6.39
CA ALA A 127 -10.55 21.13 6.33
C ALA A 127 -9.05 21.03 6.06
N PHE A 128 -8.22 21.31 7.07
CA PHE A 128 -6.81 20.99 6.97
C PHE A 128 -6.72 19.49 6.71
N ASP A 129 -6.64 19.15 5.43
CA ASP A 129 -6.60 17.79 4.97
C ASP A 129 -5.20 17.33 5.23
N ASN A 130 -5.04 16.73 6.41
CA ASN A 130 -3.86 16.04 6.86
C ASN A 130 -3.30 15.09 5.77
N THR A 131 -4.11 14.58 4.85
CA THR A 131 -3.60 13.73 3.75
C THR A 131 -2.88 14.51 2.64
N ASN A 132 -2.94 15.85 2.67
CA ASN A 132 -2.53 16.75 1.59
C ASN A 132 -3.15 16.37 0.23
N GLN A 133 -4.36 15.79 0.21
CA GLN A 133 -5.08 15.41 -1.00
C GLN A 133 -6.07 16.48 -1.48
N GLY A 134 -6.30 17.51 -0.66
CA GLY A 134 -7.04 18.70 -1.02
C GLY A 134 -8.47 18.38 -1.44
N TYR A 135 -9.23 17.68 -0.58
CA TYR A 135 -10.69 17.60 -0.75
C TYR A 135 -11.22 19.04 -0.84
N GLU A 136 -11.90 19.36 -1.93
CA GLU A 136 -12.26 20.73 -2.27
C GLU A 136 -13.08 21.36 -1.15
N THR A 137 -12.62 22.52 -0.68
CA THR A 137 -13.53 23.58 -0.21
C THR A 137 -14.45 23.91 -1.38
N THR A 138 -15.63 23.28 -1.37
CA THR A 138 -16.85 23.59 -2.11
C THR A 138 -16.65 24.22 -3.49
N ASP A 139 -16.90 23.42 -4.55
CA ASP A 139 -16.98 23.77 -5.97
C ASP A 139 -17.54 25.18 -6.32
N LYS A 140 -18.38 25.77 -5.45
CA LYS A 140 -18.89 27.13 -5.60
C LYS A 140 -17.82 28.22 -5.45
N GLU A 141 -16.76 28.04 -4.64
CA GLU A 141 -15.67 29.02 -4.52
C GLU A 141 -14.74 29.00 -5.73
N ILE A 142 -14.48 27.83 -6.34
CA ILE A 142 -13.60 27.72 -7.51
C ILE A 142 -14.31 28.24 -8.77
N LEU A 143 -15.60 27.96 -8.95
CA LEU A 143 -16.37 28.50 -10.08
C LEU A 143 -16.57 30.02 -9.99
N SER A 144 -16.69 30.58 -8.78
CA SER A 144 -16.74 32.04 -8.58
C SER A 144 -15.37 32.71 -8.71
N LEU A 145 -14.28 32.05 -8.32
CA LEU A 145 -12.91 32.53 -8.56
C LEU A 145 -12.49 32.44 -10.04
N SER A 146 -12.99 31.45 -10.78
CA SER A 146 -12.71 31.27 -12.22
C SER A 146 -13.27 32.40 -13.10
N LYS A 147 -14.21 33.21 -12.61
CA LYS A 147 -14.77 34.34 -13.37
C LYS A 147 -14.12 35.70 -13.07
N GLY A 148 -13.17 35.80 -12.13
CA GLY A 148 -12.62 37.13 -11.77
C GLY A 148 -11.18 37.21 -11.28
N ASP A 149 -10.52 36.14 -10.82
CA ASP A 149 -9.28 36.28 -10.02
C ASP A 149 -8.24 35.16 -10.26
N LEU A 150 -8.22 34.51 -11.43
CA LEU A 150 -7.27 33.40 -11.68
C LEU A 150 -5.81 33.86 -11.92
N HIS A 151 -5.55 35.18 -11.97
CA HIS A 151 -4.22 35.76 -12.14
C HIS A 151 -3.54 36.24 -10.84
N LEU A 152 -4.22 36.22 -9.69
CA LEU A 152 -3.71 36.90 -8.48
C LEU A 152 -3.23 35.97 -7.34
N SER A 153 -2.64 34.81 -7.64
CA SER A 153 -1.84 34.07 -6.64
C SER A 153 -0.79 33.14 -7.24
N THR A 154 -0.08 33.59 -8.26
CA THR A 154 1.28 33.10 -8.52
C THR A 154 2.24 33.65 -7.47
N ASP A 155 3.17 32.80 -7.04
CA ASP A 155 4.39 33.10 -6.27
C ASP A 155 4.29 33.50 -4.80
N VAL A 156 4.00 32.50 -3.96
CA VAL A 156 4.90 32.29 -2.82
C VAL A 156 5.59 30.95 -3.04
N ASP A 157 6.85 31.00 -3.45
CA ASP A 157 7.75 29.86 -3.63
C ASP A 157 8.09 29.22 -2.27
N CYS A 158 7.09 28.62 -1.62
CA CYS A 158 7.31 27.90 -0.38
C CYS A 158 8.02 26.58 -0.69
N ALA A 159 9.26 26.44 -0.24
CA ALA A 159 10.05 25.22 -0.39
C ALA A 159 9.31 23.97 0.14
N VAL A 160 8.57 24.10 1.26
CA VAL A 160 7.76 22.99 1.82
C VAL A 160 6.62 22.62 0.87
N CYS A 161 5.89 23.58 0.32
CA CYS A 161 4.81 23.31 -0.64
C CYS A 161 5.36 22.68 -1.93
N ASN A 162 6.51 23.17 -2.39
CA ASN A 162 7.24 22.63 -3.53
C ASN A 162 7.69 21.18 -3.29
N SER A 163 8.03 20.81 -2.05
CA SER A 163 8.37 19.43 -1.68
C SER A 163 7.24 18.42 -1.89
N TYR A 164 5.99 18.87 -1.86
CA TYR A 164 4.84 18.01 -2.15
C TYR A 164 4.68 17.67 -3.62
N TRP A 165 5.45 18.31 -4.51
CA TRP A 165 5.43 18.11 -5.95
C TRP A 165 6.75 17.55 -6.47
N TRP A 166 7.61 17.05 -5.58
CA TRP A 166 8.86 16.45 -5.98
C TRP A 166 8.66 15.18 -6.82
N ASN A 167 9.39 15.11 -7.93
CA ASN A 167 9.56 13.91 -8.70
C ASN A 167 10.69 13.02 -8.11
N TYR A 168 11.03 11.95 -8.82
CA TYR A 168 12.14 11.05 -8.48
C TYR A 168 13.48 11.76 -8.19
N TYR A 169 13.75 12.89 -8.87
CA TYR A 169 14.99 13.66 -8.77
C TYR A 169 14.94 14.76 -7.69
N GLY A 170 13.78 14.99 -7.06
CA GLY A 170 13.57 16.12 -6.15
C GLY A 170 13.24 17.44 -6.85
N GLU A 171 12.90 17.39 -8.14
CA GLU A 171 12.48 18.55 -8.92
C GLU A 171 10.97 18.72 -8.83
N VAL A 172 10.50 19.96 -8.85
CA VAL A 172 9.08 20.29 -8.76
C VAL A 172 8.39 19.99 -10.09
N GLN A 173 7.55 18.96 -10.11
CA GLN A 173 6.73 18.61 -11.27
C GLN A 173 5.25 18.66 -10.92
N LYS A 174 4.61 19.77 -11.30
CA LYS A 174 3.16 19.94 -11.18
C LYS A 174 2.49 19.26 -12.37
N TYR A 175 1.69 18.23 -12.10
CA TYR A 175 0.86 17.58 -13.11
C TYR A 175 -0.46 18.34 -13.21
N ALA A 176 -0.98 18.52 -14.42
CA ALA A 176 -2.36 18.91 -14.64
C ALA A 176 -3.21 17.66 -14.94
N ASP A 177 -4.52 17.74 -14.69
CA ASP A 177 -5.47 16.68 -15.08
C ASP A 177 -5.39 16.33 -16.59
N LYS A 178 -5.02 17.32 -17.43
CA LYS A 178 -4.75 17.14 -18.86
C LYS A 178 -3.56 16.22 -19.14
N ASP A 179 -2.51 16.27 -18.30
CA ASP A 179 -1.32 15.40 -18.44
C ASP A 179 -1.63 13.94 -18.09
N LEU A 180 -2.67 13.73 -17.28
CA LEU A 180 -3.22 12.40 -16.97
C LEU A 180 -4.16 11.89 -18.08
N GLY A 181 -4.43 12.70 -19.11
CA GLY A 181 -5.31 12.37 -20.23
C GLY A 181 -6.78 12.30 -19.83
N LEU A 182 -7.21 13.14 -18.88
CA LEU A 182 -8.58 13.19 -18.37
C LEU A 182 -9.27 14.47 -18.83
N ASN A 183 -10.43 14.32 -19.48
CA ASN A 183 -11.35 15.41 -19.72
C ASN A 183 -12.35 15.50 -18.56
N ILE A 184 -12.77 16.70 -18.16
CA ILE A 184 -13.67 16.92 -17.01
C ILE A 184 -15.01 16.19 -17.19
N ALA A 185 -15.57 16.17 -18.41
CA ALA A 185 -16.79 15.42 -18.70
C ALA A 185 -16.59 13.89 -18.56
N THR A 186 -15.39 13.41 -18.92
CA THR A 186 -15.04 11.99 -18.78
C THR A 186 -14.73 11.57 -17.35
N SER A 187 -14.38 12.50 -16.45
CA SER A 187 -14.07 12.16 -15.05
C SER A 187 -15.33 11.82 -14.24
N TYR A 188 -16.43 12.54 -14.46
CA TYR A 188 -17.71 12.26 -13.78
C TYR A 188 -18.27 10.88 -14.16
N GLY A 189 -18.35 10.58 -15.46
CA GLY A 189 -18.82 9.28 -15.95
C GLY A 189 -17.97 8.12 -15.42
N ARG A 190 -16.64 8.29 -15.35
CA ARG A 190 -15.73 7.27 -14.77
C ARG A 190 -15.94 7.05 -13.27
N SER A 191 -16.27 8.11 -12.53
CA SER A 191 -16.53 8.03 -11.09
C SER A 191 -17.81 7.21 -10.81
N VAL A 192 -18.90 7.54 -11.50
CA VAL A 192 -20.18 6.81 -11.38
C VAL A 192 -20.01 5.36 -11.84
N MET A 193 -19.40 5.13 -13.01
CA MET A 193 -19.13 3.79 -13.52
C MET A 193 -18.29 2.97 -12.53
N SER A 194 -17.27 3.57 -11.92
CA SER A 194 -16.45 2.92 -10.89
C SER A 194 -17.27 2.51 -9.66
N ILE A 195 -18.22 3.33 -9.20
CA ILE A 195 -19.13 2.97 -8.11
C ILE A 195 -20.05 1.83 -8.53
N THR A 196 -20.73 1.97 -9.68
CA THR A 196 -21.70 1.00 -10.19
C THR A 196 -21.06 -0.37 -10.40
N VAL A 197 -19.89 -0.43 -11.05
CA VAL A 197 -19.20 -1.70 -11.31
C VAL A 197 -18.70 -2.33 -10.01
N THR A 198 -18.22 -1.56 -9.02
CA THR A 198 -17.83 -2.15 -7.73
C THR A 198 -19.04 -2.67 -6.95
N ALA A 199 -20.16 -1.94 -6.95
CA ALA A 199 -21.40 -2.40 -6.33
C ALA A 199 -21.92 -3.68 -7.01
N ALA A 200 -21.93 -3.71 -8.34
CA ALA A 200 -22.28 -4.90 -9.11
C ALA A 200 -21.34 -6.08 -8.79
N SER A 201 -20.03 -5.84 -8.68
CA SER A 201 -19.06 -6.89 -8.32
C SER A 201 -19.33 -7.48 -6.93
N ILE A 202 -19.68 -6.64 -5.95
CA ILE A 202 -20.09 -7.12 -4.61
C ILE A 202 -21.38 -7.93 -4.70
N LEU A 203 -22.40 -7.44 -5.41
CA LEU A 203 -23.68 -8.14 -5.55
C LEU A 203 -23.51 -9.50 -6.21
N VAL A 204 -22.64 -9.61 -7.23
CA VAL A 204 -22.34 -10.88 -7.90
C VAL A 204 -21.67 -11.87 -6.94
N VAL A 205 -20.67 -11.44 -6.16
CA VAL A 205 -20.01 -12.31 -5.15
C VAL A 205 -20.98 -12.71 -4.04
N VAL A 206 -21.81 -11.79 -3.57
CA VAL A 206 -22.82 -12.08 -2.53
C VAL A 206 -23.89 -13.03 -3.06
N TYR A 207 -24.34 -12.85 -4.30
CA TYR A 207 -25.27 -13.77 -4.95
C TYR A 207 -24.71 -15.19 -5.01
N ASP A 208 -23.46 -15.32 -5.49
CA ASP A 208 -22.75 -16.59 -5.60
C ASP A 208 -22.61 -17.25 -4.20
N LEU A 209 -22.17 -16.49 -3.20
CA LEU A 209 -22.07 -16.94 -1.82
C LEU A 209 -23.43 -17.40 -1.24
N VAL A 210 -24.50 -16.64 -1.45
CA VAL A 210 -25.84 -16.96 -0.92
C VAL A 210 -26.42 -18.20 -1.62
N TYR A 211 -26.29 -18.28 -2.95
CA TYR A 211 -26.71 -19.45 -3.72
C TYR A 211 -26.01 -20.71 -3.18
N TYR A 212 -24.71 -20.59 -2.96
CA TYR A 212 -23.87 -21.68 -2.50
C TYR A 212 -24.17 -22.10 -1.05
N VAL A 213 -24.32 -21.14 -0.12
CA VAL A 213 -24.74 -21.42 1.26
C VAL A 213 -26.11 -22.11 1.29
N ARG A 214 -27.06 -21.66 0.46
CA ARG A 214 -28.40 -22.27 0.38
C ARG A 214 -28.34 -23.70 -0.15
N SER A 215 -27.49 -23.98 -1.13
CA SER A 215 -27.33 -25.33 -1.72
C SER A 215 -26.71 -26.34 -0.72
N LEU A 216 -25.85 -25.84 0.17
CA LEU A 216 -25.12 -26.65 1.15
C LEU A 216 -25.77 -26.71 2.53
N TRP A 217 -26.80 -25.89 2.78
CA TRP A 217 -27.46 -25.82 4.09
C TRP A 217 -28.03 -27.19 4.47
N GLY A 218 -27.64 -27.70 5.65
CA GLY A 218 -28.08 -28.99 6.17
C GLY A 218 -27.28 -30.21 5.66
N LYS A 219 -26.31 -30.05 4.76
CA LYS A 219 -25.47 -31.14 4.23
C LYS A 219 -24.12 -31.21 4.95
N GLN A 220 -24.05 -31.91 6.09
CA GLN A 220 -22.83 -32.02 6.91
C GLN A 220 -21.60 -32.57 6.15
N HIS A 221 -21.81 -33.47 5.19
CA HIS A 221 -20.75 -34.08 4.38
C HIS A 221 -20.04 -33.08 3.42
N GLN A 222 -20.56 -31.86 3.22
CA GLN A 222 -19.99 -30.87 2.28
C GLN A 222 -19.43 -29.62 2.96
N ILE A 223 -19.34 -29.60 4.29
CA ILE A 223 -18.85 -28.47 5.09
C ILE A 223 -17.43 -28.04 4.68
N ILE A 224 -16.45 -28.95 4.55
CA ILE A 224 -15.07 -28.58 4.18
C ILE A 224 -15.03 -27.86 2.81
N HIS A 225 -15.79 -28.35 1.83
CA HIS A 225 -15.91 -27.68 0.54
C HIS A 225 -16.61 -26.32 0.66
N ALA A 226 -17.60 -26.22 1.56
CA ALA A 226 -18.26 -24.96 1.90
C ALA A 226 -17.26 -23.92 2.43
N LEU A 227 -16.37 -24.36 3.34
CA LEU A 227 -15.34 -23.53 3.94
C LEU A 227 -14.29 -23.08 2.92
N SER A 228 -13.82 -23.98 2.06
CA SER A 228 -12.83 -23.66 1.03
C SER A 228 -13.35 -22.59 0.07
N TYR A 229 -14.55 -22.80 -0.49
CA TYR A 229 -15.18 -21.83 -1.38
C TYR A 229 -15.57 -20.53 -0.66
N GLY A 230 -16.03 -20.61 0.59
CA GLY A 230 -16.34 -19.45 1.40
C GLY A 230 -15.12 -18.56 1.64
N THR A 231 -13.97 -19.16 1.97
CA THR A 231 -12.71 -18.41 2.12
C THR A 231 -12.25 -17.78 0.81
N PHE A 232 -12.43 -18.46 -0.33
CA PHE A 232 -12.18 -17.89 -1.65
C PHE A 232 -13.06 -16.66 -1.91
N MET A 233 -14.37 -16.75 -1.64
CA MET A 233 -15.30 -15.63 -1.81
C MET A 233 -15.00 -14.45 -0.90
N VAL A 234 -14.63 -14.70 0.37
CA VAL A 234 -14.20 -13.64 1.29
C VAL A 234 -12.96 -12.91 0.78
N LYS A 235 -11.97 -13.63 0.23
CA LYS A 235 -10.77 -13.02 -0.38
C LYS A 235 -11.14 -12.15 -1.58
N LEU A 236 -12.05 -12.60 -2.44
CA LEU A 236 -12.54 -11.82 -3.58
C LEU A 236 -13.34 -10.59 -3.16
N LEU A 237 -14.13 -10.69 -2.10
CA LEU A 237 -14.98 -9.62 -1.59
C LEU A 237 -14.19 -8.51 -0.87
N LEU A 238 -13.02 -8.83 -0.32
CA LEU A 238 -12.22 -7.92 0.50
C LEU A 238 -11.83 -6.63 -0.23
N PHE A 239 -11.36 -6.70 -1.48
CA PHE A 239 -10.98 -5.49 -2.21
C PHE A 239 -12.18 -4.63 -2.64
N PRO A 240 -13.22 -5.17 -3.29
CA PRO A 240 -14.42 -4.41 -3.65
C PRO A 240 -15.07 -3.70 -2.45
N THR A 241 -15.15 -4.36 -1.29
CA THR A 241 -15.69 -3.74 -0.06
C THR A 241 -14.83 -2.58 0.42
N MET A 242 -13.50 -2.75 0.49
CA MET A 242 -12.59 -1.65 0.83
C MET A 242 -12.68 -0.47 -0.16
N SER A 243 -12.85 -0.77 -1.44
CA SER A 243 -13.03 0.23 -2.51
C SER A 243 -14.34 1.02 -2.32
N ILE A 244 -15.46 0.36 -2.02
CA ILE A 244 -16.73 1.05 -1.73
C ILE A 244 -16.62 1.90 -0.46
N ILE A 245 -16.00 1.39 0.61
CA ILE A 245 -15.80 2.16 1.85
C ILE A 245 -15.01 3.45 1.55
N SER A 246 -13.98 3.37 0.71
CA SER A 246 -13.23 4.55 0.24
C SER A 246 -14.11 5.55 -0.51
N LYS A 247 -14.98 5.06 -1.39
CA LYS A 247 -15.92 5.88 -2.18
C LYS A 247 -16.95 6.58 -1.28
N ILE A 248 -17.55 5.84 -0.34
CA ILE A 248 -18.52 6.37 0.63
C ILE A 248 -17.88 7.45 1.50
N ARG A 249 -16.66 7.21 2.00
CA ARG A 249 -15.91 8.23 2.76
C ARG A 249 -15.64 9.47 1.91
N SER A 250 -15.19 9.28 0.67
CA SER A 250 -14.93 10.40 -0.23
C SER A 250 -16.17 11.26 -0.48
N TRP A 251 -17.35 10.64 -0.54
CA TRP A 251 -18.61 11.35 -0.77
C TRP A 251 -19.12 12.06 0.49
N THR A 252 -19.11 11.36 1.62
CA THR A 252 -19.60 11.90 2.91
C THR A 252 -18.68 12.94 3.52
N GLN A 253 -17.41 13.02 3.07
CA GLN A 253 -16.37 13.89 3.63
C GLN A 253 -16.21 13.76 5.15
N THR A 254 -16.70 12.67 5.73
CA THR A 254 -16.74 12.48 7.17
C THR A 254 -15.33 12.28 7.71
N ARG A 255 -14.95 13.12 8.68
CA ARG A 255 -13.64 13.10 9.33
C ARG A 255 -13.54 11.97 10.37
N SER A 256 -13.92 10.75 10.01
CA SER A 256 -13.72 9.60 10.89
C SER A 256 -12.21 9.27 10.93
N PRO A 257 -11.55 9.42 12.10
CA PRO A 257 -10.13 9.13 12.24
C PRO A 257 -9.82 7.65 11.97
N GLY A 258 -10.77 6.75 12.24
CA GLY A 258 -10.65 5.31 12.00
C GLY A 258 -10.58 4.93 10.52
N LEU A 259 -11.20 5.71 9.62
CA LEU A 259 -11.27 5.39 8.19
C LEU A 259 -10.17 6.04 7.35
N TYR A 260 -9.16 6.67 7.97
CA TYR A 260 -8.12 7.43 7.27
C TYR A 260 -7.34 6.61 6.23
N TRP A 261 -7.21 5.30 6.45
CA TRP A 261 -6.57 4.36 5.54
C TRP A 261 -7.20 4.32 4.15
N SER A 262 -8.51 4.53 4.04
CA SER A 262 -9.22 4.42 2.76
C SER A 262 -8.80 5.49 1.77
N THR A 263 -8.28 6.62 2.26
CA THR A 263 -7.69 7.69 1.45
C THR A 263 -6.53 7.20 0.56
N ALA A 264 -5.87 6.09 0.92
CA ALA A 264 -4.82 5.49 0.11
C ALA A 264 -5.35 4.77 -1.16
N LEU A 265 -6.65 4.47 -1.23
CA LEU A 265 -7.33 3.87 -2.39
C LEU A 265 -7.87 4.91 -3.38
N ASN A 266 -7.67 6.20 -3.12
CA ASN A 266 -8.12 7.25 -4.02
C ASN A 266 -7.13 7.51 -5.15
N ALA A 267 -7.64 7.85 -6.34
CA ALA A 267 -6.80 8.15 -7.49
C ALA A 267 -5.81 9.29 -7.19
N ARG A 268 -6.19 10.29 -6.39
CA ARG A 268 -5.30 11.41 -5.99
C ARG A 268 -4.07 10.92 -5.23
N TYR A 269 -4.26 10.00 -4.29
CA TYR A 269 -3.15 9.41 -3.54
C TYR A 269 -2.25 8.61 -4.44
N ILE A 270 -2.82 7.75 -5.28
CA ILE A 270 -2.05 6.90 -6.19
C ILE A 270 -1.25 7.77 -7.17
N VAL A 271 -1.88 8.78 -7.78
CA VAL A 271 -1.21 9.73 -8.66
C VAL A 271 -0.08 10.46 -7.94
N LYS A 272 -0.28 10.92 -6.69
CA LYS A 272 0.79 11.49 -5.85
C LYS A 272 1.96 10.53 -5.69
N ARG A 273 1.70 9.24 -5.46
CA ARG A 273 2.74 8.21 -5.30
C ARG A 273 3.49 7.94 -6.59
N LEU A 274 2.79 7.92 -7.72
CA LEU A 274 3.39 7.71 -9.03
C LEU A 274 4.44 8.78 -9.40
N GLN A 275 4.37 9.98 -8.81
CA GLN A 275 5.36 11.06 -9.04
C GLN A 275 6.78 10.68 -8.61
N PHE A 276 6.91 9.83 -7.58
CA PHE A 276 8.20 9.34 -7.10
C PHE A 276 8.76 8.19 -7.96
N LEU A 277 7.97 7.71 -8.93
CA LEU A 277 8.38 6.68 -9.88
C LEU A 277 8.68 7.36 -11.21
N ASP A 278 9.92 7.28 -11.66
CA ASP A 278 10.33 7.79 -12.96
C ASP A 278 9.87 6.87 -14.11
N ILE A 279 8.55 6.70 -14.23
CA ILE A 279 7.88 5.85 -15.22
C ILE A 279 8.26 6.24 -16.65
N PRO A 280 8.37 7.53 -17.01
CA PRO A 280 8.64 7.91 -18.40
C PRO A 280 10.04 7.49 -18.87
N ASN A 281 11.03 7.43 -17.97
CA ASN A 281 12.39 7.04 -18.33
C ASN A 281 12.70 5.56 -18.03
N ARG A 282 12.16 5.00 -16.93
CA ARG A 282 12.45 3.62 -16.49
C ARG A 282 11.39 2.59 -16.89
N GLY A 283 10.27 3.06 -17.45
CA GLY A 283 9.12 2.22 -17.73
C GLY A 283 8.36 1.81 -16.46
N ILE A 284 7.48 0.83 -16.64
CA ILE A 284 6.57 0.36 -15.60
C ILE A 284 7.32 -0.61 -14.67
N PRO A 285 7.29 -0.39 -13.34
CA PRO A 285 7.97 -1.29 -12.42
C PRO A 285 7.31 -2.68 -12.45
N ALA A 286 8.13 -3.74 -12.44
CA ALA A 286 7.67 -5.13 -12.41
C ALA A 286 6.64 -5.52 -13.50
N LYS A 287 6.85 -5.06 -14.75
CA LYS A 287 5.99 -5.41 -15.91
C LYS A 287 5.76 -6.92 -16.07
N CYS A 288 6.77 -7.75 -15.80
CA CYS A 288 6.65 -9.21 -15.91
C CYS A 288 5.70 -9.78 -14.86
N VAL A 289 5.69 -9.21 -13.64
CA VAL A 289 4.76 -9.63 -12.59
C VAL A 289 3.34 -9.21 -12.95
N LEU A 290 3.16 -8.00 -13.47
CA LEU A 290 1.85 -7.55 -13.96
C LEU A 290 1.32 -8.48 -15.08
N PHE A 291 2.16 -8.82 -16.05
CA PHE A 291 1.81 -9.80 -17.09
C PHE A 291 1.44 -11.17 -16.50
N SER A 292 2.22 -11.65 -15.52
CA SER A 292 1.96 -12.92 -14.84
C SER A 292 0.62 -12.92 -14.10
N ILE A 293 0.23 -11.79 -13.49
CA ILE A 293 -1.08 -11.64 -12.84
C ILE A 293 -2.20 -11.78 -13.88
N TYR A 294 -2.11 -11.08 -15.02
CA TYR A 294 -3.12 -11.18 -16.09
C TYR A 294 -3.21 -12.60 -16.67
N ALA A 295 -2.05 -13.20 -16.98
CA ALA A 295 -1.97 -14.56 -17.52
C ALA A 295 -2.55 -15.58 -16.53
N CYS A 296 -2.23 -15.44 -15.24
CA CYS A 296 -2.76 -16.30 -14.19
C CYS A 296 -4.28 -16.16 -14.06
N CYS A 297 -4.83 -14.95 -14.01
CA CYS A 297 -6.29 -14.76 -13.92
C CYS A 297 -7.02 -15.36 -15.14
N LEU A 298 -6.45 -15.20 -16.34
CA LEU A 298 -6.99 -15.80 -17.56
C LEU A 298 -6.94 -17.32 -17.50
N PHE A 299 -5.80 -17.89 -17.09
CA PHE A 299 -5.64 -19.32 -16.91
C PHE A 299 -6.67 -19.89 -15.93
N MET A 300 -6.83 -19.25 -14.76
CA MET A 300 -7.80 -19.69 -13.74
C MET A 300 -9.24 -19.62 -14.23
N MET A 301 -9.59 -18.59 -15.00
CA MET A 301 -10.91 -18.46 -15.62
C MET A 301 -11.18 -19.59 -16.63
N VAL A 302 -10.23 -19.85 -17.54
CA VAL A 302 -10.36 -20.92 -18.55
C VAL A 302 -10.40 -22.29 -17.89
N TYR A 303 -9.53 -22.52 -16.91
CA TYR A 303 -9.43 -23.80 -16.22
C TYR A 303 -10.69 -24.09 -15.37
N ARG A 304 -11.23 -23.09 -14.66
CA ARG A 304 -12.52 -23.21 -13.97
C ARG A 304 -13.67 -23.45 -14.96
N GLY A 305 -13.68 -22.75 -16.10
CA GLY A 305 -14.68 -22.97 -17.16
C GLY A 305 -14.64 -24.38 -17.74
N TRP A 306 -13.43 -24.92 -17.96
CA TRP A 306 -13.23 -26.29 -18.40
C TRP A 306 -13.73 -27.32 -17.38
N ILE A 307 -13.48 -27.11 -16.09
CA ILE A 307 -14.01 -27.95 -15.01
C ILE A 307 -15.54 -27.98 -15.04
N TYR A 308 -16.21 -26.82 -15.11
CA TYR A 308 -17.67 -26.75 -15.20
C TYR A 308 -18.24 -27.38 -16.46
N TRP A 309 -17.58 -27.17 -17.60
CA TRP A 309 -17.97 -27.80 -18.87
C TRP A 309 -17.90 -29.33 -18.81
N THR A 310 -16.91 -29.86 -18.10
CA THR A 310 -16.73 -31.31 -17.93
C THR A 310 -17.73 -31.90 -16.94
N LEU A 311 -18.13 -31.12 -15.93
CA LEU A 311 -19.08 -31.51 -14.87
C LEU A 311 -20.54 -31.46 -15.31
N CYS A 312 -20.90 -30.46 -16.12
CA CYS A 312 -22.29 -30.13 -16.39
C CYS A 312 -22.56 -30.23 -17.89
N HIS A 313 -23.54 -31.05 -18.26
CA HIS A 313 -23.95 -31.24 -19.65
C HIS A 313 -24.54 -29.95 -20.27
N SER A 314 -24.98 -29.01 -19.43
CA SER A 314 -25.38 -27.66 -19.82
C SER A 314 -24.70 -26.63 -18.91
N PHE A 315 -24.19 -25.55 -19.51
CA PHE A 315 -23.52 -24.48 -18.78
C PHE A 315 -24.58 -23.63 -18.06
N SER A 316 -24.73 -23.83 -16.75
CA SER A 316 -25.72 -23.11 -15.96
C SER A 316 -25.34 -21.63 -15.78
N PHE A 317 -26.34 -20.77 -15.53
CA PHE A 317 -26.10 -19.36 -15.24
C PHE A 317 -25.21 -19.18 -14.00
N HIS A 318 -25.38 -20.04 -12.98
CA HIS A 318 -24.55 -20.07 -11.78
C HIS A 318 -23.08 -20.39 -12.11
N SER A 319 -22.82 -21.42 -12.93
CA SER A 319 -21.47 -21.76 -13.38
C SER A 319 -20.81 -20.58 -14.11
N GLY A 320 -21.58 -19.87 -14.94
CA GLY A 320 -21.12 -18.63 -15.60
C GLY A 320 -20.71 -17.53 -14.61
N ILE A 321 -21.50 -17.33 -13.55
CA ILE A 321 -21.17 -16.38 -12.50
C ILE A 321 -19.90 -16.81 -11.75
N SER A 322 -19.75 -18.07 -11.39
CA SER A 322 -18.57 -18.55 -10.66
C SER A 322 -17.29 -18.41 -11.51
N VAL A 323 -17.37 -18.70 -12.82
CA VAL A 323 -16.26 -18.45 -13.77
C VAL A 323 -15.95 -16.96 -13.87
N PHE A 324 -16.96 -16.10 -13.91
CA PHE A 324 -16.78 -14.64 -13.90
C PHE A 324 -16.11 -14.14 -12.61
N CYS A 325 -16.54 -14.63 -11.44
CA CYS A 325 -15.91 -14.36 -10.15
C CYS A 325 -14.43 -14.77 -10.16
N GLY A 326 -14.15 -16.00 -10.62
CA GLY A 326 -12.81 -16.57 -10.72
C GLY A 326 -11.88 -15.90 -11.74
N GLY A 327 -12.43 -15.17 -12.71
CA GLY A 327 -11.66 -14.43 -13.72
C GLY A 327 -11.61 -12.93 -13.45
N PHE A 328 -12.74 -12.25 -13.61
CA PHE A 328 -12.81 -10.79 -13.60
C PHE A 328 -12.56 -10.19 -12.21
N ILE A 329 -13.16 -10.75 -11.17
CA ILE A 329 -13.00 -10.23 -9.80
C ILE A 329 -11.60 -10.56 -9.27
N MET A 330 -11.09 -11.75 -9.57
CA MET A 330 -9.69 -12.09 -9.33
C MET A 330 -8.74 -11.11 -10.05
N LEU A 331 -9.07 -10.71 -11.28
CA LEU A 331 -8.29 -9.72 -12.02
C LEU A 331 -8.33 -8.33 -11.36
N MET A 332 -9.49 -7.90 -10.85
CA MET A 332 -9.59 -6.67 -10.07
C MET A 332 -8.70 -6.73 -8.83
N TRP A 333 -8.74 -7.84 -8.08
CA TRP A 333 -7.89 -8.08 -6.93
C TRP A 333 -6.40 -8.08 -7.30
N GLY A 334 -6.00 -8.72 -8.40
CA GLY A 334 -4.62 -8.74 -8.88
C GLY A 334 -4.08 -7.35 -9.23
N ASN A 335 -4.92 -6.52 -9.87
CA ASN A 335 -4.57 -5.11 -10.12
C ASN A 335 -4.44 -4.30 -8.83
N PHE A 336 -5.29 -4.56 -7.84
CA PHE A 336 -5.15 -3.95 -6.51
C PHE A 336 -3.82 -4.34 -5.85
N GLN A 337 -3.41 -5.60 -5.89
CA GLN A 337 -2.11 -6.02 -5.36
C GLN A 337 -0.95 -5.32 -6.07
N TYR A 338 -1.03 -5.21 -7.39
CA TYR A 338 -0.04 -4.48 -8.15
C TYR A 338 0.01 -2.98 -7.77
N LEU A 339 -1.13 -2.34 -7.49
CA LEU A 339 -1.16 -0.96 -6.99
C LEU A 339 -0.52 -0.85 -5.59
N MET A 340 -0.76 -1.81 -4.69
CA MET A 340 -0.09 -1.87 -3.38
C MET A 340 1.43 -1.96 -3.54
N TYR A 341 1.91 -2.79 -4.47
CA TYR A 341 3.32 -2.88 -4.85
C TYR A 341 3.89 -1.55 -5.33
N VAL A 342 3.19 -0.88 -6.26
CA VAL A 342 3.61 0.42 -6.82
C VAL A 342 3.72 1.48 -5.73
N VAL A 343 2.72 1.57 -4.85
CA VAL A 343 2.73 2.48 -3.70
C VAL A 343 3.89 2.17 -2.77
N ARG A 344 4.14 0.90 -2.46
CA ARG A 344 5.28 0.48 -1.64
C ARG A 344 6.63 0.92 -2.22
N VAL A 345 6.86 0.66 -3.51
CA VAL A 345 8.10 1.07 -4.19
C VAL A 345 8.24 2.59 -4.20
N SER A 346 7.13 3.32 -4.35
CA SER A 346 7.16 4.79 -4.28
C SER A 346 7.67 5.28 -2.91
N PHE A 347 7.29 4.63 -1.81
CA PHE A 347 7.79 4.97 -0.47
C PHE A 347 9.26 4.65 -0.30
N GLN A 348 9.72 3.50 -0.77
CA GLN A 348 11.15 3.14 -0.76
C GLN A 348 12.00 4.20 -1.50
N ARG A 349 11.46 4.83 -2.55
CA ARG A 349 12.10 5.96 -3.24
C ARG A 349 11.99 7.27 -2.47
N GLN A 350 10.80 7.59 -1.96
CA GLN A 350 10.55 8.82 -1.21
C GLN A 350 11.46 8.91 0.03
N VAL A 351 11.66 7.83 0.79
CA VAL A 351 12.53 7.85 1.98
C VAL A 351 13.99 8.15 1.63
N VAL A 352 14.48 7.71 0.47
CA VAL A 352 15.82 8.05 -0.02
C VAL A 352 15.92 9.53 -0.37
N LEU A 353 14.87 10.09 -0.99
CA LEU A 353 14.82 11.51 -1.32
C LEU A 353 14.76 12.38 -0.06
N VAL A 354 13.90 12.02 0.90
CA VAL A 354 13.78 12.72 2.20
C VAL A 354 15.11 12.70 2.94
N ARG A 355 15.82 11.56 2.94
CA ARG A 355 17.16 11.47 3.52
C ARG A 355 18.12 12.50 2.91
N LYS A 356 18.23 12.54 1.57
CA LYS A 356 19.10 13.49 0.86
C LYS A 356 18.69 14.94 1.14
N CYS A 357 17.40 15.20 1.27
CA CYS A 357 16.88 16.51 1.62
C CYS A 357 17.33 16.96 3.01
N ILE A 358 17.19 16.10 4.03
CA ILE A 358 17.63 16.37 5.40
C ILE A 358 19.14 16.61 5.45
N GLU A 359 19.91 15.85 4.68
CA GLU A 359 21.37 16.00 4.58
C GLU A 359 21.77 17.36 3.97
N LYS A 360 21.05 17.83 2.97
CA LYS A 360 21.32 19.10 2.28
C LYS A 360 20.87 20.33 3.08
N HIS A 361 19.81 20.22 3.89
CA HIS A 361 19.17 21.36 4.57
C HIS A 361 19.36 21.32 6.10
N GLN A 362 20.55 20.97 6.57
CA GLN A 362 20.85 20.89 8.02
C GLN A 362 20.69 22.23 8.76
N HIS A 363 20.73 23.34 8.03
CA HIS A 363 20.54 24.67 8.57
C HIS A 363 19.06 25.00 8.84
N ASP A 364 18.11 24.30 8.22
CA ASP A 364 16.67 24.53 8.40
C ASP A 364 15.97 23.29 8.98
N LEU A 365 15.95 23.26 10.32
CA LEU A 365 15.33 22.19 11.10
C LEU A 365 13.81 22.09 10.86
N ASP A 366 13.12 23.22 10.74
CA ASP A 366 11.67 23.24 10.65
C ASP A 366 11.18 22.83 9.27
N PHE A 367 11.94 23.14 8.21
CA PHE A 367 11.74 22.59 6.89
C PHE A 367 11.89 21.06 6.91
N CYS A 368 13.00 20.55 7.45
CA CYS A 368 13.27 19.11 7.52
C CYS A 368 12.17 18.34 8.29
N ARG A 369 11.75 18.88 9.44
CA ARG A 369 10.65 18.30 10.24
C ARG A 369 9.34 18.26 9.47
N ARG A 370 9.00 19.31 8.75
CA ARG A 370 7.75 19.37 7.96
C ARG A 370 7.75 18.37 6.79
N VAL A 371 8.86 18.29 6.05
CA VAL A 371 9.02 17.31 4.96
C VAL A 371 8.92 15.88 5.51
N LEU A 372 9.61 15.60 6.61
CA LEU A 372 9.60 14.30 7.28
C LEU A 372 8.21 13.94 7.83
N GLY A 373 7.56 14.87 8.52
CA GLY A 373 6.21 14.70 9.06
C GLY A 373 5.18 14.40 7.96
N SER A 374 5.25 15.11 6.83
CA SER A 374 4.36 14.84 5.70
C SER A 374 4.63 13.47 5.07
N ALA A 375 5.89 13.07 4.89
CA ALA A 375 6.24 11.74 4.38
C ALA A 375 5.76 10.63 5.32
N LYS A 376 5.88 10.82 6.64
CA LYS A 376 5.39 9.88 7.67
C LYS A 376 3.86 9.77 7.65
N GLN A 377 3.16 10.90 7.56
CA GLN A 377 1.70 10.93 7.53
C GLN A 377 1.13 10.20 6.32
N ASP A 378 1.76 10.39 5.17
CA ASP A 378 1.46 9.65 3.95
C ASP A 378 1.74 8.15 4.11
N PHE A 379 2.88 7.79 4.69
CA PHE A 379 3.27 6.41 4.96
C PHE A 379 2.33 5.73 5.95
N ASN A 380 1.89 6.43 6.99
CA ASN A 380 0.92 5.93 7.96
C ASN A 380 -0.43 5.63 7.32
N CYS A 381 -0.85 6.40 6.30
CA CYS A 381 -2.06 6.09 5.51
C CYS A 381 -1.94 4.73 4.83
N PHE A 382 -0.84 4.51 4.10
CA PHE A 382 -0.55 3.24 3.42
C PHE A 382 -0.36 2.08 4.41
N ARG A 383 0.38 2.28 5.50
CA ARG A 383 0.58 1.28 6.55
C ARG A 383 -0.74 0.83 7.15
N LYS A 384 -1.64 1.76 7.48
CA LYS A 384 -2.97 1.43 8.01
C LYS A 384 -3.82 0.70 6.97
N LEU A 385 -3.75 1.07 5.69
CA LEU A 385 -4.42 0.33 4.61
C LEU A 385 -3.92 -1.12 4.53
N ALA A 386 -2.60 -1.31 4.47
CA ALA A 386 -1.98 -2.62 4.42
C ALA A 386 -2.33 -3.46 5.66
N ALA A 387 -2.34 -2.85 6.84
CA ALA A 387 -2.71 -3.53 8.07
C ALA A 387 -4.18 -3.98 8.09
N VAL A 388 -5.13 -3.08 7.77
CA VAL A 388 -6.56 -3.44 7.70
C VAL A 388 -6.78 -4.56 6.68
N TYR A 389 -6.10 -4.50 5.54
CA TYR A 389 -6.13 -5.56 4.55
C TYR A 389 -5.60 -6.90 5.11
N MET A 390 -4.43 -6.89 5.75
CA MET A 390 -3.78 -8.09 6.27
C MET A 390 -4.50 -8.71 7.47
N ILE A 391 -5.16 -7.90 8.32
CA ILE A 391 -5.96 -8.38 9.46
C ILE A 391 -7.07 -9.34 9.00
N VAL A 392 -7.68 -9.08 7.84
CA VAL A 392 -8.70 -9.96 7.27
C VAL A 392 -8.07 -11.03 6.39
N PHE A 393 -7.11 -10.65 5.55
CA PHE A 393 -6.52 -11.53 4.56
C PHE A 393 -5.74 -12.71 5.16
N VAL A 394 -4.95 -12.48 6.22
CA VAL A 394 -4.12 -13.53 6.84
C VAL A 394 -4.97 -14.64 7.46
N PRO A 395 -5.94 -14.35 8.34
CA PRO A 395 -6.82 -15.40 8.89
C PRO A 395 -7.60 -16.15 7.83
N THR A 396 -8.15 -15.45 6.83
CA THR A 396 -8.88 -16.12 5.72
C THR A 396 -7.96 -17.02 4.89
N THR A 397 -6.69 -16.64 4.72
CA THR A 397 -5.72 -17.45 3.99
C THR A 397 -5.29 -18.68 4.78
N ILE A 398 -5.04 -18.52 6.09
CA ILE A 398 -4.74 -19.64 6.98
C ILE A 398 -5.91 -20.61 7.00
N TRP A 399 -7.15 -20.11 7.17
CA TRP A 399 -8.35 -20.94 7.13
C TRP A 399 -8.46 -21.73 5.83
N SER A 400 -8.23 -21.08 4.69
CA SER A 400 -8.29 -21.71 3.37
C SER A 400 -7.22 -22.79 3.17
N ILE A 401 -5.98 -22.55 3.63
CA ILE A 401 -4.88 -23.51 3.55
C ILE A 401 -5.16 -24.70 4.46
N THR A 402 -5.55 -24.47 5.72
CA THR A 402 -5.90 -25.56 6.64
C THR A 402 -7.02 -26.41 6.08
N THR A 403 -8.08 -25.78 5.55
CA THR A 403 -9.19 -26.50 4.89
C THR A 403 -8.71 -27.33 3.70
N SER A 404 -7.76 -26.82 2.91
CA SER A 404 -7.18 -27.55 1.77
C SER A 404 -6.36 -28.76 2.22
N ILE A 405 -5.52 -28.59 3.26
CA ILE A 405 -4.73 -29.69 3.84
C ILE A 405 -5.64 -30.77 4.42
N THR A 406 -6.68 -30.37 5.17
CA THR A 406 -7.67 -31.30 5.72
C THR A 406 -8.39 -32.05 4.59
N THR A 407 -8.76 -31.34 3.51
CA THR A 407 -9.36 -31.96 2.31
C THR A 407 -8.44 -33.03 1.72
N ASP A 408 -7.17 -32.70 1.50
CA ASP A 408 -6.20 -33.63 0.92
C ASP A 408 -5.97 -34.86 1.82
N TYR A 409 -5.90 -34.66 3.14
CA TYR A 409 -5.77 -35.75 4.10
C TYR A 409 -6.94 -36.74 4.00
N TYR A 410 -8.17 -36.24 3.98
CA TYR A 410 -9.36 -37.09 3.83
C TYR A 410 -9.46 -37.71 2.43
N MET A 411 -9.06 -37.00 1.37
CA MET A 411 -9.00 -37.55 0.02
C MET A 411 -7.99 -38.71 -0.09
N ALA A 412 -6.83 -38.60 0.55
CA ALA A 412 -5.83 -39.65 0.58
C ALA A 412 -6.30 -40.89 1.36
N ARG A 413 -7.06 -40.68 2.44
CA ARG A 413 -7.66 -41.76 3.24
C ARG A 413 -8.77 -42.50 2.48
N ASP A 414 -9.51 -41.80 1.64
CA ASP A 414 -10.70 -42.28 0.91
C ASP A 414 -10.38 -42.92 -0.46
N ASN A 415 -9.15 -43.43 -0.63
CA ASN A 415 -8.62 -43.96 -1.90
C ASN A 415 -9.38 -45.17 -2.49
N HIS A 416 -10.45 -45.63 -1.83
CA HIS A 416 -11.29 -46.77 -2.21
C HIS A 416 -12.45 -46.43 -3.16
N SER A 417 -12.57 -45.18 -3.65
CA SER A 417 -13.62 -44.83 -4.62
C SER A 417 -13.50 -45.62 -5.94
N HIS A 418 -14.52 -46.40 -6.29
CA HIS A 418 -14.54 -47.29 -7.45
C HIS A 418 -14.62 -46.58 -8.82
N PHE A 419 -14.86 -45.26 -8.85
CA PHE A 419 -15.09 -44.50 -10.10
C PHE A 419 -13.90 -43.61 -10.51
N PRO A 420 -13.16 -43.95 -11.59
CA PRO A 420 -11.94 -43.23 -11.98
C PRO A 420 -12.21 -41.80 -12.48
N LYS A 421 -13.34 -41.54 -13.14
CA LYS A 421 -13.72 -40.21 -13.64
C LYS A 421 -13.96 -39.21 -12.50
N LEU A 422 -14.62 -39.65 -11.43
CA LEU A 422 -14.91 -38.81 -10.28
C LEU A 422 -13.63 -38.43 -9.53
N ARG A 423 -12.71 -39.39 -9.40
CA ARG A 423 -11.38 -39.17 -8.81
C ARG A 423 -10.56 -38.16 -9.60
N PHE A 424 -10.55 -38.27 -10.93
CA PHE A 424 -9.86 -37.33 -11.81
C PHE A 424 -10.34 -35.89 -11.59
N LEU A 425 -11.66 -35.69 -11.62
CA LEU A 425 -12.26 -34.37 -11.42
C LEU A 425 -11.98 -33.81 -10.02
N ARG A 426 -12.10 -34.64 -8.97
CA ARG A 426 -11.80 -34.26 -7.58
C ARG A 426 -10.36 -33.73 -7.45
N ASN A 427 -9.40 -34.39 -8.09
CA ASN A 427 -8.00 -33.96 -8.10
C ASN A 427 -7.83 -32.60 -8.82
N HIS A 428 -8.51 -32.39 -9.95
CA HIS A 428 -8.43 -31.12 -10.68
C HIS A 428 -9.00 -29.94 -9.87
N ILE A 429 -10.06 -30.16 -9.10
CA ILE A 429 -10.62 -29.16 -8.19
C ILE A 429 -9.65 -28.87 -7.04
N ALA A 430 -9.06 -29.89 -6.43
CA ALA A 430 -8.05 -29.71 -5.39
C ALA A 430 -6.84 -28.90 -5.90
N ILE A 431 -6.34 -29.22 -7.11
CA ILE A 431 -5.28 -28.46 -7.78
C ILE A 431 -5.69 -27.00 -7.99
N LEU A 432 -6.92 -26.75 -8.47
CA LEU A 432 -7.43 -25.38 -8.64
C LEU A 432 -7.38 -24.61 -7.32
N ILE A 433 -7.93 -25.18 -6.24
CA ILE A 433 -7.97 -24.55 -4.91
C ILE A 433 -6.55 -24.24 -4.41
N TRP A 434 -5.60 -25.16 -4.58
CA TRP A 434 -4.20 -24.94 -4.20
C TRP A 434 -3.55 -23.82 -5.00
N VAL A 435 -3.75 -23.78 -6.31
CA VAL A 435 -3.22 -22.70 -7.16
C VAL A 435 -3.81 -21.36 -6.76
N GLU A 436 -5.12 -21.28 -6.47
CA GLU A 436 -5.75 -20.06 -5.95
C GLU A 436 -5.11 -19.62 -4.64
N ASN A 437 -5.00 -20.53 -3.68
CA ASN A 437 -4.41 -20.24 -2.38
C ASN A 437 -2.97 -19.76 -2.47
N PHE A 438 -2.17 -20.40 -3.32
CA PHE A 438 -0.79 -20.02 -3.55
C PHE A 438 -0.69 -18.64 -4.21
N VAL A 439 -1.50 -18.37 -5.23
CA VAL A 439 -1.53 -17.07 -5.91
C VAL A 439 -1.96 -15.96 -4.95
N PHE A 440 -3.05 -16.18 -4.19
CA PHE A 440 -3.51 -15.23 -3.17
C PHE A 440 -2.39 -14.92 -2.17
N LEU A 441 -1.78 -15.95 -1.58
CA LEU A 441 -0.75 -15.79 -0.56
C LEU A 441 0.49 -15.09 -1.11
N PHE A 442 1.06 -15.62 -2.20
CA PHE A 442 2.34 -15.17 -2.74
C PHE A 442 2.25 -13.74 -3.27
N VAL A 443 1.20 -13.41 -4.04
CA VAL A 443 1.06 -12.08 -4.64
C VAL A 443 0.82 -11.03 -3.54
N SER A 444 0.04 -11.33 -2.50
CA SER A 444 -0.19 -10.41 -1.38
C SER A 444 1.09 -10.15 -0.56
N ILE A 445 1.84 -11.20 -0.20
CA ILE A 445 3.12 -11.06 0.51
C ILE A 445 4.12 -10.29 -0.35
N TRP A 446 4.21 -10.61 -1.64
CA TRP A 446 5.10 -9.93 -2.57
C TRP A 446 4.74 -8.45 -2.74
N ALA A 447 3.44 -8.12 -2.82
CA ALA A 447 2.97 -6.75 -3.02
C ALA A 447 3.30 -5.85 -1.83
N ILE A 448 3.09 -6.32 -0.60
CA ILE A 448 3.35 -5.56 0.64
C ILE A 448 4.84 -5.65 1.05
N GLY A 449 5.51 -6.75 0.74
CA GLY A 449 6.92 -7.00 1.10
C GLY A 449 7.07 -7.66 2.46
N GLY A 450 6.18 -8.60 2.75
CA GLY A 450 6.02 -9.23 4.06
C GLY A 450 4.64 -9.02 4.63
N VAL A 451 4.50 -9.24 5.94
CA VAL A 451 3.22 -9.12 6.67
C VAL A 451 2.88 -7.66 7.00
N ASN A 452 3.91 -6.82 7.20
CA ASN A 452 3.77 -5.40 7.54
C ASN A 452 4.76 -4.56 6.74
N ALA A 453 4.34 -3.40 6.25
CA ALA A 453 5.17 -2.45 5.51
C ALA A 453 6.15 -1.65 6.40
N GLU A 454 6.10 -1.82 7.72
CA GLU A 454 6.89 -1.07 8.70
C GLU A 454 8.40 -1.17 8.53
N TYR A 455 8.90 -2.26 7.92
CA TYR A 455 10.32 -2.42 7.61
C TYR A 455 10.89 -1.23 6.80
N ILE A 456 10.08 -0.59 5.95
CA ILE A 456 10.51 0.57 5.15
C ILE A 456 10.89 1.73 6.07
N TRP A 457 10.06 1.99 7.08
CA TRP A 457 10.29 3.07 8.04
C TRP A 457 11.39 2.73 9.03
N LYS A 458 11.45 1.49 9.53
CA LYS A 458 12.53 1.00 10.39
C LYS A 458 13.89 1.11 9.71
N ASN A 459 14.00 0.69 8.45
CA ASN A 459 15.23 0.82 7.66
C ASN A 459 15.61 2.29 7.44
N PHE A 460 14.63 3.17 7.23
CA PHE A 460 14.88 4.61 7.12
C PHE A 460 15.38 5.21 8.44
N HIS A 461 14.74 4.84 9.56
CA HIS A 461 15.14 5.25 10.91
C HIS A 461 16.59 4.83 11.22
N LEU A 462 16.94 3.57 10.99
CA LEU A 462 18.30 3.05 11.18
C LEU A 462 19.33 3.84 10.36
N ARG A 463 19.02 4.13 9.09
CA ARG A 463 19.91 4.93 8.23
C ARG A 463 20.10 6.36 8.74
N LEU A 464 19.05 6.99 9.28
CA LEU A 464 19.17 8.32 9.89
C LEU A 464 19.99 8.29 11.18
N VAL A 465 19.86 7.24 12.01
CA VAL A 465 20.70 7.05 13.20
C VAL A 465 22.17 6.93 12.82
N THR A 466 22.49 6.12 11.79
CA THR A 466 23.87 5.97 11.31
C THR A 466 24.44 7.31 10.82
N MET A 467 23.66 8.09 10.07
CA MET A 467 24.09 9.42 9.62
C MET A 467 24.32 10.40 10.79
N SER A 468 23.42 10.40 11.77
CA SER A 468 23.54 11.21 12.98
C SER A 468 24.82 10.90 13.77
N ARG A 469 25.28 9.64 13.77
CA ARG A 469 26.52 9.24 14.44
C ARG A 469 27.77 9.71 13.68
N ASN A 470 27.72 9.66 12.35
CA ASN A 470 28.86 10.01 11.51
C ASN A 470 29.12 11.52 11.44
N GLN A 471 28.11 12.36 11.67
CA GLN A 471 28.23 13.82 11.60
C GLN A 471 28.34 14.47 12.99
N LYS A 472 29.58 14.50 13.53
CA LYS A 472 29.88 15.09 14.85
C LYS A 472 29.58 16.60 14.93
N HIS A 473 29.68 17.35 13.82
CA HIS A 473 29.54 18.81 13.82
C HIS A 473 28.09 19.32 13.97
N SER A 474 27.07 18.51 13.67
CA SER A 474 25.65 18.93 13.71
C SER A 474 24.81 18.16 14.75
N GLY A 475 25.44 17.71 15.84
CA GLY A 475 24.79 16.86 16.87
C GLY A 475 23.47 17.40 17.42
N ARG A 476 23.33 18.72 17.64
CA ARG A 476 22.07 19.33 18.12
C ARG A 476 20.94 19.23 17.10
N PHE A 477 21.24 19.40 15.81
CA PHE A 477 20.25 19.27 14.74
C PHE A 477 19.75 17.82 14.67
N TRP A 478 20.66 16.87 14.61
CA TRP A 478 20.33 15.45 14.53
C TRP A 478 19.56 14.97 15.75
N HIS A 479 19.94 15.39 16.97
CA HIS A 479 19.19 15.07 18.19
C HIS A 479 17.74 15.57 18.09
N LYS A 480 17.52 16.79 17.59
CA LYS A 480 16.18 17.38 17.41
C LYS A 480 15.35 16.70 16.32
N ILE A 481 15.99 16.16 15.28
CA ILE A 481 15.33 15.35 14.24
C ILE A 481 14.97 13.96 14.77
N MET A 482 15.89 13.30 15.47
CA MET A 482 15.65 11.99 16.07
C MET A 482 14.54 12.04 17.13
N LYS A 483 14.52 13.08 17.98
CA LYS A 483 13.41 13.32 18.92
C LYS A 483 12.09 13.51 18.19
N HIS A 484 12.08 14.25 17.07
CA HIS A 484 10.87 14.41 16.26
C HIS A 484 10.42 13.08 15.64
N MET A 485 11.35 12.24 15.14
CA MET A 485 11.03 10.91 14.64
C MET A 485 10.39 10.00 15.68
N LYS A 486 10.92 9.99 16.91
CA LYS A 486 10.35 9.20 18.01
C LYS A 486 8.94 9.69 18.37
N ASN A 487 8.71 10.99 18.31
CA ASN A 487 7.39 11.57 18.61
C ASN A 487 6.33 11.29 17.53
N ILE A 488 6.71 10.96 16.30
CA ILE A 488 5.80 10.62 15.20
C ILE A 488 5.69 9.10 14.97
N GLU A 489 6.31 8.30 15.84
CA GLU A 489 6.26 6.85 15.80
C GLU A 489 4.99 6.39 16.51
N ASP A 490 3.96 6.04 15.72
CA ASP A 490 2.73 5.43 16.23
C ASP A 490 2.92 3.91 16.35
N ASP A 491 2.85 3.39 17.58
CA ASP A 491 2.75 1.96 17.85
C ASP A 491 1.46 1.39 17.25
N TYR A 492 1.55 0.22 16.62
CA TYR A 492 0.42 -0.41 15.95
C TYR A 492 0.35 -1.90 16.29
N HIS A 493 -0.70 -2.30 17.00
CA HIS A 493 -0.92 -3.65 17.55
C HIS A 493 -1.74 -4.59 16.65
N GLY A 494 -1.93 -4.27 15.36
CA GLY A 494 -2.82 -5.07 14.49
C GLY A 494 -2.34 -6.49 14.20
N ILE A 495 -1.07 -6.82 14.49
CA ILE A 495 -0.52 -8.17 14.33
C ILE A 495 -1.10 -9.13 15.39
N ASP A 496 -1.38 -8.64 16.60
CA ASP A 496 -1.86 -9.46 17.71
C ASP A 496 -3.25 -10.05 17.42
N PHE A 497 -4.14 -9.26 16.79
CA PHE A 497 -5.46 -9.73 16.37
C PHE A 497 -5.40 -10.78 15.26
N ALA A 498 -4.49 -10.64 14.29
CA ALA A 498 -4.36 -11.61 13.21
C ALA A 498 -3.93 -12.99 13.73
N ILE A 499 -3.09 -13.04 14.76
CA ILE A 499 -2.68 -14.28 15.42
C ILE A 499 -3.85 -14.92 16.15
N VAL A 500 -4.63 -14.15 16.93
CA VAL A 500 -5.82 -14.67 17.64
C VAL A 500 -6.83 -15.26 16.65
N PHE A 501 -7.13 -14.55 15.56
CA PHE A 501 -8.04 -15.06 14.53
C PHE A 501 -7.48 -16.29 13.81
N ALA A 502 -6.17 -16.36 13.58
CA ALA A 502 -5.52 -17.53 12.99
C ALA A 502 -5.63 -18.79 13.87
N VAL A 503 -5.47 -18.64 15.19
CA VAL A 503 -5.63 -19.76 16.13
C VAL A 503 -7.08 -20.26 16.15
N ILE A 504 -8.05 -19.33 16.18
CA ILE A 504 -9.48 -19.67 16.14
C ILE A 504 -9.83 -20.38 14.82
N THR A 505 -9.33 -19.91 13.68
CA THR A 505 -9.63 -20.56 12.38
C THR A 505 -8.98 -21.93 12.26
N PHE A 506 -7.78 -22.12 12.83
CA PHE A 506 -7.13 -23.42 12.87
C PHE A 506 -7.93 -24.43 13.70
N PHE A 507 -8.38 -24.02 14.89
CA PHE A 507 -9.21 -24.85 15.77
C PHE A 507 -10.52 -25.26 15.08
N MET A 508 -11.25 -24.30 14.50
CA MET A 508 -12.50 -24.61 13.80
C MET A 508 -12.33 -25.55 12.61
N ALA A 509 -11.23 -25.42 11.86
CA ALA A 509 -10.97 -26.29 10.71
C ALA A 509 -10.64 -27.74 11.10
N LEU A 510 -10.02 -27.95 12.27
CA LEU A 510 -9.72 -29.29 12.79
C LEU A 510 -10.97 -29.98 13.34
N GLU A 511 -11.71 -29.32 14.22
CA GLU A 511 -12.93 -29.87 14.83
C GLU A 511 -14.00 -30.26 13.79
N LEU A 512 -14.15 -29.45 12.74
CA LEU A 512 -15.09 -29.75 11.65
C LEU A 512 -14.61 -30.86 10.70
N GLY A 513 -13.31 -31.17 10.73
CA GLY A 513 -12.73 -32.25 9.93
C GLY A 513 -13.20 -33.63 10.41
N ASP A 514 -13.26 -33.85 11.72
CA ASP A 514 -13.58 -35.15 12.33
C ASP A 514 -15.03 -35.61 12.11
N ILE A 515 -15.91 -34.71 11.66
CA ILE A 515 -17.35 -34.96 11.49
C ILE A 515 -17.70 -35.43 10.05
N GLN A 516 -16.74 -35.48 9.11
CA GLN A 516 -17.04 -35.70 7.70
C GLN A 516 -16.95 -37.14 7.17
N VAL A 517 -17.95 -37.52 6.38
CA VAL A 517 -17.94 -38.64 5.42
C VAL A 517 -17.84 -38.08 3.99
N THR A 518 -17.03 -38.72 3.15
CA THR A 518 -16.20 -38.21 2.05
C THR A 518 -16.87 -38.04 0.68
N THR A 519 -18.08 -37.50 0.59
CA THR A 519 -18.72 -37.24 -0.72
C THR A 519 -18.53 -35.80 -1.18
N PHE A 520 -17.36 -35.58 -1.80
CA PHE A 520 -16.97 -34.32 -2.46
C PHE A 520 -17.63 -34.17 -3.83
N VAL A 521 -18.96 -34.09 -3.89
CA VAL A 521 -19.66 -33.76 -5.15
C VAL A 521 -20.84 -32.84 -4.90
N ILE A 522 -20.74 -31.63 -5.44
CA ILE A 522 -21.85 -30.69 -5.49
C ILE A 522 -22.85 -31.28 -6.49
N GLN A 523 -23.99 -31.78 -5.98
CA GLN A 523 -25.18 -31.88 -6.83
C GLN A 523 -25.66 -30.44 -7.09
N GLU A 524 -25.16 -29.80 -8.14
CA GLU A 524 -25.97 -28.77 -8.78
C GLU A 524 -27.23 -29.47 -9.31
N PRO A 525 -28.44 -28.90 -9.13
CA PRO A 525 -29.69 -29.54 -9.55
C PRO A 525 -29.77 -29.81 -11.07
N PHE A 526 -28.78 -29.36 -11.85
CA PHE A 526 -28.69 -29.50 -13.31
C PHE A 526 -27.43 -30.21 -13.80
N CYS A 527 -26.51 -30.60 -12.91
CA CYS A 527 -25.35 -31.41 -13.30
C CYS A 527 -25.68 -32.87 -12.99
N VAL A 528 -25.21 -33.77 -13.86
CA VAL A 528 -25.62 -35.19 -13.94
C VAL A 528 -25.86 -35.76 -12.55
N ASN A 529 -27.06 -36.30 -12.32
CA ASN A 529 -27.40 -36.93 -11.06
C ASN A 529 -26.39 -38.06 -10.85
N LEU A 530 -25.69 -38.10 -9.70
CA LEU A 530 -24.66 -39.12 -9.47
C LEU A 530 -25.19 -40.55 -9.61
N THR A 531 -26.50 -40.75 -9.43
CA THR A 531 -27.21 -42.01 -9.68
C THR A 531 -27.12 -42.48 -11.13
N ASP A 532 -26.91 -41.56 -12.09
CA ASP A 532 -26.74 -41.88 -13.52
C ASP A 532 -25.26 -42.19 -13.86
N LEU A 533 -24.33 -41.87 -12.97
CA LEU A 533 -22.90 -42.22 -13.08
C LEU A 533 -22.56 -43.53 -12.35
N GLU A 534 -23.37 -43.95 -11.38
CA GLU A 534 -23.29 -45.26 -10.73
C GLU A 534 -23.89 -46.39 -11.57
N SER A 535 -24.69 -46.07 -12.59
CA SER A 535 -25.34 -47.04 -13.48
C SER A 535 -24.55 -47.37 -14.76
N PHE A 536 -23.30 -46.88 -14.87
CA PHE A 536 -22.39 -47.11 -16.00
C PHE A 536 -21.10 -47.84 -15.62
#